data_AF-A0A1I1D360-F1
#
_entry.id   AF-A0A1I1D360-F1
#
_cell.length_a   1.000
_cell.length_b   1.000
_cell.length_c   1.000
_cell.angle_alpha   90.00
_cell.angle_beta   90.00
_cell.angle_gamma   90.00
#
_symmetry.space_group_name_H-M   'P 1'
#
loop_
_entity.id
_entity.type
_entity.pdbx_description
1 polymer ?
#
loop_
_entity_poly.entity_id
_entity_poly.type
_entity_poly.pdbx_seq_one_letter_code
_entity_poly.pdbx_strand_id
1 'polypeptide(L)'
;MNDSGETDESRLSRRTVLRAASGTVTLSVAGSGRVGASGAATATRGETQALFDRRCPDATLQPSMGYCADSSTAGCTDDHPETVELQRAVRTSLETRYPDVGALVDAGFKPYFDVLGGGEGWSHWLSPEHIGDEGVVDPERPEAVLVDNHSWRSIGVMFIATRNGERVEPPTIYDADGTVSDGDEHGGSGHGNGHGKPPADDPTRCAPWHYHAGAPGRFAWWFYQQVYEREYADGDVTVDTDAEFPCRTPCMMHVWIVDHPEGVYAHDGPPPEYRERPPADDPGFETDAEPGEDDLGWDVLPEEVVPDRRPDSFAHLSPLSNRR
;
A
#
# COMPACT_ATOMS: atom_id res chain seq x y z
N MET A 1 0.74 -77.82 3.77
CA MET A 1 -0.33 -77.68 4.78
C MET A 1 0.30 -76.94 5.95
N ASN A 2 0.08 -75.66 6.22
CA ASN A 2 -0.83 -74.61 5.74
C ASN A 2 -0.02 -73.29 5.77
N ASP A 3 -0.02 -72.48 4.71
CA ASP A 3 -1.04 -71.47 4.34
C ASP A 3 -0.72 -70.13 5.05
N SER A 4 -0.01 -69.20 4.40
CA SER A 4 -0.48 -68.15 3.47
C SER A 4 -0.94 -66.88 4.19
N GLY A 5 -0.36 -65.75 3.77
CA GLY A 5 -1.05 -64.47 3.59
C GLY A 5 -1.25 -63.61 4.84
N GLU A 6 -0.54 -62.49 4.92
CA GLU A 6 -1.19 -61.18 4.85
C GLU A 6 -0.12 -60.10 4.59
N THR A 7 -0.16 -59.56 3.38
CA THR A 7 0.44 -58.29 3.00
C THR A 7 -0.46 -57.17 3.51
N ASP A 8 0.03 -56.38 4.45
CA ASP A 8 -0.62 -55.14 4.89
C ASP A 8 -0.29 -54.04 3.87
N GLU A 9 -1.15 -53.94 2.87
CA GLU A 9 -1.31 -52.74 2.06
C GLU A 9 -2.01 -51.65 2.87
N SER A 10 -1.71 -50.38 2.57
CA SER A 10 -2.48 -49.17 2.92
C SER A 10 -2.16 -48.42 4.23
N ARG A 11 -0.93 -47.91 4.33
CA ARG A 11 -0.67 -46.58 4.92
C ARG A 11 0.00 -45.64 3.92
N LEU A 12 -0.72 -45.37 2.84
CA LEU A 12 -0.45 -44.20 2.01
C LEU A 12 -0.95 -42.97 2.80
N SER A 13 0.02 -42.25 3.36
CA SER A 13 -0.18 -40.94 4.00
C SER A 13 -0.81 -39.96 3.02
N ARG A 14 -1.71 -39.11 3.54
CA ARG A 14 -2.60 -38.16 2.86
C ARG A 14 -1.89 -37.01 2.11
N ARG A 15 -0.83 -37.30 1.32
CA ARG A 15 0.04 -36.30 0.69
C ARG A 15 -0.03 -36.22 -0.83
N THR A 16 -1.04 -36.81 -1.49
CA THR A 16 -1.10 -36.84 -2.97
C THR A 16 -2.48 -36.55 -3.56
N VAL A 17 -3.25 -35.63 -2.99
CA VAL A 17 -4.42 -35.07 -3.70
C VAL A 17 -4.54 -33.59 -3.38
N LEU A 18 -3.91 -32.76 -4.22
CA LEU A 18 -4.36 -31.43 -4.70
C LEU A 18 -3.20 -30.77 -5.45
N ARG A 19 -2.87 -31.35 -6.62
CA ARG A 19 -2.21 -30.63 -7.71
C ARG A 19 -3.17 -30.65 -8.88
N ALA A 20 -3.43 -29.47 -9.44
CA ALA A 20 -4.05 -29.16 -10.72
C ALA A 20 -5.37 -28.37 -10.62
N ALA A 21 -5.26 -27.06 -10.36
CA ALA A 21 -6.15 -26.06 -10.94
C ALA A 21 -5.44 -24.69 -10.95
N SER A 22 -4.25 -24.61 -11.56
CA SER A 22 -3.64 -23.32 -11.90
C SER A 22 -4.38 -22.76 -13.10
N GLY A 23 -5.48 -22.06 -12.83
CA GLY A 23 -6.24 -21.34 -13.84
C GLY A 23 -5.51 -20.06 -14.22
N THR A 24 -4.81 -20.05 -15.35
CA THR A 24 -4.31 -18.82 -15.95
C THR A 24 -5.51 -17.99 -16.41
N VAL A 25 -5.80 -16.87 -15.74
CA VAL A 25 -6.77 -15.88 -16.25
C VAL A 25 -6.05 -14.98 -17.23
N THR A 26 -6.10 -15.33 -18.52
CA THR A 26 -5.70 -14.42 -19.60
C THR A 26 -6.83 -13.44 -19.89
N LEU A 27 -6.66 -12.17 -19.52
CA LEU A 27 -7.53 -11.08 -19.96
C LEU A 27 -7.19 -10.68 -21.40
N SER A 28 -7.87 -11.29 -22.36
CA SER A 28 -7.81 -10.86 -23.76
C SER A 28 -8.65 -9.60 -23.96
N VAL A 29 -8.01 -8.44 -24.04
CA VAL A 29 -8.63 -7.22 -24.55
C VAL A 29 -8.63 -7.29 -26.08
N ALA A 30 -9.74 -7.74 -26.67
CA ALA A 30 -9.98 -7.66 -28.11
C ALA A 30 -10.87 -6.45 -28.42
N GLY A 31 -10.35 -5.54 -29.23
CA GLY A 31 -11.03 -4.33 -29.70
C GLY A 31 -12.16 -4.61 -30.69
N SER A 32 -13.16 -3.71 -30.63
CA SER A 32 -14.04 -3.25 -31.70
C SER A 32 -14.67 -4.27 -32.66
N GLY A 33 -15.90 -4.69 -32.37
CA GLY A 33 -16.80 -5.30 -33.36
C GLY A 33 -18.25 -5.27 -32.89
N ARG A 34 -19.08 -4.40 -33.49
CA ARG A 34 -20.54 -4.38 -33.29
C ARG A 34 -21.17 -5.63 -33.90
N VAL A 35 -21.88 -6.43 -33.11
CA VAL A 35 -22.97 -7.30 -33.57
C VAL A 35 -24.08 -7.29 -32.52
N GLY A 36 -25.29 -6.92 -32.94
CA GLY A 36 -26.47 -6.95 -32.08
C GLY A 36 -27.07 -8.36 -32.00
N ALA A 37 -27.47 -8.76 -30.80
CA ALA A 37 -28.46 -9.79 -30.57
C ALA A 37 -29.33 -9.38 -29.38
N SER A 38 -30.63 -9.37 -29.61
CA SER A 38 -31.69 -8.88 -28.74
C SER A 38 -32.16 -9.95 -27.75
N GLY A 39 -32.20 -9.59 -26.47
CA GLY A 39 -33.16 -10.13 -25.49
C GLY A 39 -32.59 -11.11 -24.45
N ALA A 40 -32.34 -10.62 -23.22
CA ALA A 40 -32.87 -11.16 -21.96
C ALA A 40 -32.17 -10.51 -20.74
N ALA A 41 -32.99 -9.94 -19.84
CA ALA A 41 -32.73 -9.57 -18.45
C ALA A 41 -31.49 -8.69 -18.14
N THR A 42 -31.78 -7.39 -18.11
CA THR A 42 -31.00 -6.28 -17.55
C THR A 42 -30.82 -6.42 -16.02
N ALA A 43 -29.62 -6.81 -15.61
CA ALA A 43 -28.97 -6.29 -14.40
C ALA A 43 -27.56 -5.89 -14.86
N THR A 44 -27.35 -4.58 -14.95
CA THR A 44 -26.26 -3.94 -15.70
C THR A 44 -24.94 -4.02 -14.96
N ARG A 45 -23.86 -4.24 -15.71
CA ARG A 45 -22.46 -3.83 -15.44
C ARG A 45 -22.28 -2.41 -14.86
N GLY A 46 -23.36 -1.62 -14.76
CA GLY A 46 -23.39 -0.25 -14.25
C GLY A 46 -23.58 -0.10 -12.74
N GLU A 47 -23.92 -1.14 -11.97
CA GLU A 47 -24.09 -0.98 -10.49
C GLU A 47 -22.77 -0.97 -9.73
N THR A 48 -21.83 -1.85 -10.07
CA THR A 48 -20.45 -1.77 -9.53
C THR A 48 -19.77 -0.49 -10.00
N GLN A 49 -19.92 -0.13 -11.28
CA GLN A 49 -19.40 1.12 -11.81
C GLN A 49 -20.02 2.35 -11.10
N ALA A 50 -21.30 2.32 -10.72
CA ALA A 50 -21.95 3.41 -10.00
C ALA A 50 -21.47 3.60 -8.55
N LEU A 51 -20.88 2.58 -7.91
CA LEU A 51 -20.23 2.72 -6.60
C LEU A 51 -18.87 3.44 -6.73
N PHE A 52 -18.18 3.27 -7.85
CA PHE A 52 -16.86 3.88 -8.10
C PHE A 52 -16.92 5.26 -8.79
N ASP A 53 -17.99 5.55 -9.56
CA ASP A 53 -18.08 6.71 -10.48
C ASP A 53 -18.91 7.91 -9.98
N ARG A 54 -19.49 7.89 -8.78
CA ARG A 54 -20.36 9.01 -8.36
C ARG A 54 -19.53 10.20 -7.84
N ARG A 55 -19.17 11.10 -8.77
CA ARG A 55 -18.68 12.49 -8.57
C ARG A 55 -17.18 12.73 -8.34
N CYS A 56 -16.31 11.79 -8.69
CA CYS A 56 -14.86 11.98 -8.60
C CYS A 56 -14.28 12.26 -10.00
N PRO A 57 -14.00 13.51 -10.40
CA PRO A 57 -13.50 13.81 -11.73
C PRO A 57 -12.11 13.23 -12.01
N ASP A 58 -11.28 13.06 -10.97
CA ASP A 58 -9.90 12.57 -11.09
C ASP A 58 -9.80 11.05 -10.96
N ALA A 59 -10.90 10.37 -10.62
CA ALA A 59 -10.93 8.93 -10.41
C ALA A 59 -10.69 8.16 -11.72
N THR A 60 -9.81 7.17 -11.68
CA THR A 60 -9.55 6.28 -12.82
C THR A 60 -9.69 4.82 -12.44
N LEU A 61 -10.00 3.96 -13.42
CA LEU A 61 -10.01 2.51 -13.21
C LEU A 61 -8.60 1.91 -13.20
N GLN A 62 -7.68 2.47 -13.98
CA GLN A 62 -6.27 2.08 -13.99
C GLN A 62 -5.51 2.80 -12.88
N PRO A 63 -4.31 2.31 -12.47
CA PRO A 63 -3.40 3.06 -11.64
C PRO A 63 -3.23 4.49 -12.17
N SER A 64 -3.37 5.46 -11.29
CA SER A 64 -3.09 6.87 -11.59
C SER A 64 -2.81 7.61 -10.30
N MET A 65 -2.00 8.65 -10.45
CA MET A 65 -1.63 9.54 -9.36
C MET A 65 -1.71 10.99 -9.82
N GLY A 66 -1.78 11.89 -8.84
CA GLY A 66 -1.64 13.33 -9.04
C GLY A 66 -0.89 13.96 -7.88
N TYR A 67 -0.32 15.14 -8.10
CA TYR A 67 0.33 15.89 -7.04
C TYR A 67 -0.70 16.48 -6.08
N CYS A 68 -0.34 16.51 -4.81
CA CYS A 68 -1.13 17.23 -3.82
C CYS A 68 -1.09 18.75 -4.07
N ALA A 69 -2.01 19.49 -3.43
CA ALA A 69 -2.03 20.93 -3.55
C ALA A 69 -0.66 21.51 -3.14
N ASP A 70 -0.17 22.47 -3.89
CA ASP A 70 1.13 23.10 -3.69
C ASP A 70 2.34 22.16 -3.62
N SER A 71 2.22 20.94 -4.16
CA SER A 71 3.26 19.90 -4.18
C SER A 71 3.93 19.79 -5.55
N SER A 72 5.24 19.55 -5.56
CA SER A 72 6.06 19.41 -6.76
C SER A 72 7.37 18.68 -6.43
N THR A 73 7.83 17.84 -7.34
CA THR A 73 9.17 17.21 -7.31
C THR A 73 10.23 18.04 -8.03
N ALA A 74 9.86 19.15 -8.68
CA ALA A 74 10.76 19.88 -9.57
C ALA A 74 12.02 20.41 -8.89
N GLY A 75 11.93 20.78 -7.60
CA GLY A 75 13.08 21.20 -6.80
C GLY A 75 13.67 20.11 -5.92
N CYS A 76 13.16 18.88 -5.99
CA CYS A 76 13.69 17.77 -5.19
C CYS A 76 14.99 17.23 -5.79
N THR A 77 16.07 17.27 -5.01
CA THR A 77 17.34 16.60 -5.34
C THR A 77 17.77 15.65 -4.22
N ASP A 78 18.41 14.56 -4.62
CA ASP A 78 18.90 13.52 -3.70
C ASP A 78 20.08 14.00 -2.84
N ASP A 79 20.85 14.96 -3.34
CA ASP A 79 22.03 15.54 -2.69
C ASP A 79 21.72 16.74 -1.79
N HIS A 80 20.46 17.20 -1.74
CA HIS A 80 20.06 18.27 -0.84
C HIS A 80 20.27 17.82 0.63
N PRO A 81 20.84 18.67 1.52
CA PRO A 81 21.13 18.30 2.90
C PRO A 81 19.92 17.70 3.64
N GLU A 82 18.74 18.30 3.50
CA GLU A 82 17.49 17.80 4.13
C GLU A 82 17.07 16.43 3.58
N THR A 83 17.20 16.19 2.28
CA THR A 83 16.93 14.86 1.69
C THR A 83 17.89 13.82 2.25
N VAL A 84 19.18 14.16 2.34
CA VAL A 84 20.21 13.27 2.86
C VAL A 84 19.99 12.97 4.35
N GLU A 85 19.61 13.97 5.14
CA GLU A 85 19.29 13.80 6.56
C GLU A 85 18.05 12.94 6.77
N LEU A 86 16.97 13.22 6.04
CA LEU A 86 15.74 12.42 6.07
C LEU A 86 16.01 10.97 5.67
N GLN A 87 16.68 10.74 4.53
CA GLN A 87 16.99 9.38 4.07
C GLN A 87 17.88 8.63 5.07
N ARG A 88 18.84 9.31 5.70
CA ARG A 88 19.69 8.71 6.75
C ARG A 88 18.89 8.33 7.99
N ALA A 89 17.96 9.18 8.41
CA ALA A 89 17.09 8.91 9.56
C ALA A 89 16.17 7.72 9.26
N VAL A 90 15.54 7.69 8.08
CA VAL A 90 14.73 6.56 7.62
C VAL A 90 15.55 5.28 7.58
N ARG A 91 16.74 5.29 6.96
CA ARG A 91 17.64 4.12 6.91
C ARG A 91 17.97 3.61 8.31
N THR A 92 18.28 4.51 9.25
CA THR A 92 18.58 4.14 10.62
C THR A 92 17.38 3.47 11.29
N SER A 93 16.18 4.02 11.12
CA SER A 93 14.94 3.45 11.66
C SER A 93 14.66 2.05 11.09
N LEU A 94 14.75 1.90 9.77
CA LEU A 94 14.56 0.60 9.11
C LEU A 94 15.63 -0.41 9.54
N GLU A 95 16.90 -0.04 9.65
CA GLU A 95 17.96 -0.98 10.05
C GLU A 95 17.90 -1.39 11.52
N THR A 96 17.33 -0.55 12.40
CA THR A 96 17.39 -0.77 13.87
C THR A 96 16.06 -1.16 14.50
N ARG A 97 14.94 -0.69 13.95
CA ARG A 97 13.59 -0.90 14.51
C ARG A 97 12.73 -1.77 13.61
N TYR A 98 12.85 -1.59 12.29
CA TYR A 98 11.97 -2.25 11.31
C TYR A 98 12.76 -2.97 10.19
N PRO A 99 13.72 -3.86 10.50
CA PRO A 99 14.62 -4.45 9.48
C PRO A 99 13.95 -5.40 8.50
N ASP A 100 12.85 -6.03 8.91
CA ASP A 100 12.18 -7.10 8.20
C ASP A 100 10.72 -7.26 8.63
N VAL A 101 10.01 -8.18 7.98
CA VAL A 101 8.59 -8.45 8.23
C VAL A 101 8.31 -8.82 9.69
N GLY A 102 9.17 -9.60 10.33
CA GLY A 102 8.98 -10.00 11.73
C GLY A 102 8.96 -8.80 12.66
N ALA A 103 9.92 -7.89 12.50
CA ALA A 103 9.94 -6.66 13.27
C ALA A 103 8.70 -5.77 13.02
N LEU A 104 8.14 -5.78 11.80
CA LEU A 104 6.91 -5.06 11.47
C LEU A 104 5.68 -5.69 12.14
N VAL A 105 5.57 -7.02 12.12
CA VAL A 105 4.51 -7.77 12.81
C VAL A 105 4.55 -7.47 14.31
N ASP A 106 5.73 -7.57 14.94
CA ASP A 106 5.92 -7.27 16.36
C ASP A 106 5.56 -5.82 16.72
N ALA A 107 5.84 -4.89 15.80
CA ALA A 107 5.50 -3.48 15.96
C ALA A 107 4.05 -3.14 15.60
N GLY A 108 3.21 -4.13 15.27
CA GLY A 108 1.79 -3.94 15.02
C GLY A 108 1.45 -3.38 13.63
N PHE A 109 2.40 -3.35 12.70
CA PHE A 109 2.13 -2.98 11.32
C PHE A 109 1.22 -4.01 10.66
N LYS A 110 0.33 -3.52 9.80
CA LYS A 110 -0.66 -4.31 9.07
C LYS A 110 -0.27 -4.38 7.60
N PRO A 111 -0.17 -5.59 7.02
CA PRO A 111 0.15 -5.75 5.62
C PRO A 111 -0.94 -5.11 4.75
N TYR A 112 -0.45 -4.35 3.77
CA TYR A 112 -1.19 -3.70 2.71
C TYR A 112 -0.58 -4.20 1.40
N PHE A 113 -0.98 -5.41 1.00
CA PHE A 113 -0.60 -5.93 -0.31
C PHE A 113 -1.43 -5.21 -1.37
N ASP A 114 -0.79 -4.56 -2.33
CA ASP A 114 -1.48 -3.80 -3.38
C ASP A 114 -2.46 -4.68 -4.14
N VAL A 115 -3.71 -4.49 -3.75
CA VAL A 115 -4.80 -5.34 -4.16
C VAL A 115 -5.07 -5.10 -5.64
N LEU A 116 -5.34 -6.17 -6.39
CA LEU A 116 -5.83 -6.18 -7.79
C LEU A 116 -4.75 -6.20 -8.88
N GLY A 117 -3.48 -6.46 -8.57
CA GLY A 117 -2.44 -6.42 -9.61
C GLY A 117 -1.24 -7.34 -9.48
N GLY A 118 -1.03 -8.04 -8.35
CA GLY A 118 0.23 -8.72 -8.09
C GLY A 118 1.32 -7.66 -7.89
N GLY A 119 1.60 -7.33 -6.63
CA GLY A 119 2.55 -6.28 -6.26
C GLY A 119 3.86 -6.46 -7.03
N GLU A 120 4.49 -5.35 -7.38
CA GLU A 120 5.67 -5.26 -8.25
C GLU A 120 6.94 -5.82 -7.57
N GLY A 121 6.82 -6.93 -6.86
CA GLY A 121 7.81 -7.50 -5.98
C GLY A 121 7.90 -6.82 -4.62
N TRP A 122 7.04 -5.85 -4.29
CA TRP A 122 7.06 -5.15 -3.00
C TRP A 122 5.65 -4.94 -2.43
N SER A 123 5.58 -4.55 -1.15
CA SER A 123 4.33 -4.31 -0.42
C SER A 123 4.46 -3.15 0.54
N HIS A 124 3.32 -2.53 0.86
CA HIS A 124 3.24 -1.56 1.94
C HIS A 124 2.81 -2.27 3.23
N TRP A 125 3.28 -1.77 4.35
CA TRP A 125 2.91 -2.21 5.68
C TRP A 125 2.52 -0.95 6.46
N LEU A 126 1.27 -0.82 6.86
CA LEU A 126 0.72 0.39 7.47
C LEU A 126 0.69 0.26 8.99
N SER A 127 1.06 1.30 9.72
CA SER A 127 0.91 1.36 11.18
C SER A 127 -0.35 2.15 11.55
N PRO A 128 -1.44 1.50 12.04
CA PRO A 128 -2.61 2.22 12.54
C PRO A 128 -2.29 3.18 13.68
N GLU A 129 -1.31 2.84 14.53
CA GLU A 129 -0.88 3.72 15.61
C GLU A 129 -0.28 5.02 15.07
N HIS A 130 0.63 4.92 14.08
CA HIS A 130 1.34 6.08 13.55
C HIS A 130 0.43 6.96 12.66
N ILE A 131 -0.43 6.35 11.84
CA ILE A 131 -1.45 7.09 11.06
C ILE A 131 -2.36 7.90 11.98
N GLY A 132 -2.63 7.37 13.18
CA GLY A 132 -3.48 7.99 14.19
C GLY A 132 -2.80 9.01 15.09
N ASP A 133 -1.50 9.29 14.93
CA ASP A 133 -0.76 10.16 15.84
C ASP A 133 -0.57 11.60 15.32
N GLU A 134 0.18 12.43 16.06
CA GLU A 134 0.34 13.86 15.75
C GLU A 134 1.44 14.16 14.71
N GLY A 135 2.34 13.21 14.47
CA GLY A 135 3.52 13.33 13.62
C GLY A 135 3.17 13.33 12.13
N VAL A 136 3.98 14.05 11.35
CA VAL A 136 3.98 13.98 9.89
C VAL A 136 5.43 14.07 9.44
N VAL A 137 5.89 13.10 8.64
CA VAL A 137 7.32 12.94 8.31
C VAL A 137 8.17 12.68 9.57
N ASP A 138 7.79 11.66 10.35
CA ASP A 138 8.61 11.15 11.46
C ASP A 138 9.34 9.86 11.06
N PRO A 139 10.66 9.91 10.74
CA PRO A 139 11.40 8.72 10.32
C PRO A 139 11.44 7.61 11.38
N GLU A 140 11.27 7.97 12.66
CA GLU A 140 11.26 7.02 13.76
C GLU A 140 9.93 6.27 13.91
N ARG A 141 8.84 6.85 13.38
CA ARG A 141 7.47 6.35 13.49
C ARG A 141 6.72 6.53 12.15
N PRO A 142 7.21 5.92 11.06
CA PRO A 142 6.59 6.10 9.74
C PRO A 142 5.18 5.48 9.71
N GLU A 143 4.25 6.13 9.00
CA GLU A 143 2.89 5.60 8.81
C GLU A 143 2.89 4.32 7.97
N ALA A 144 3.90 4.15 7.12
CA ALA A 144 4.09 2.93 6.35
C ALA A 144 5.56 2.56 6.16
N VAL A 145 5.84 1.26 6.18
CA VAL A 145 7.11 0.67 5.76
C VAL A 145 6.91 -0.10 4.45
N LEU A 146 7.87 0.04 3.54
CA LEU A 146 7.88 -0.62 2.23
C LEU A 146 8.80 -1.82 2.30
N VAL A 147 8.30 -2.98 1.91
CA VAL A 147 9.00 -4.27 2.04
C VAL A 147 9.18 -4.89 0.67
N ASP A 148 10.39 -5.39 0.39
CA ASP A 148 10.59 -6.29 -0.75
C ASP A 148 10.01 -7.67 -0.43
N ASN A 149 9.04 -8.11 -1.24
CA ASN A 149 8.35 -9.38 -1.03
C ASN A 149 9.26 -10.59 -1.24
N HIS A 150 10.39 -10.44 -1.94
CA HIS A 150 11.30 -11.57 -2.17
C HIS A 150 12.29 -11.74 -1.01
N SER A 151 12.98 -10.68 -0.59
CA SER A 151 13.96 -10.72 0.52
C SER A 151 13.32 -10.57 1.90
N TRP A 152 12.07 -10.10 1.97
CA TRP A 152 11.33 -9.78 3.19
C TRP A 152 11.99 -8.67 4.03
N ARG A 153 12.84 -7.86 3.39
CA ARG A 153 13.53 -6.71 3.99
C ARG A 153 12.80 -5.41 3.73
N SER A 154 12.87 -4.50 4.68
CA SER A 154 12.44 -3.12 4.47
C SER A 154 13.36 -2.40 3.48
N ILE A 155 12.77 -1.70 2.52
CA ILE A 155 13.44 -1.01 1.41
C ILE A 155 13.12 0.49 1.32
N GLY A 156 12.15 0.96 2.11
CA GLY A 156 11.80 2.36 2.22
C GLY A 156 10.65 2.58 3.18
N VAL A 157 10.18 3.83 3.26
CA VAL A 157 8.96 4.20 3.99
C VAL A 157 8.04 5.00 3.09
N MET A 158 6.77 4.99 3.41
CA MET A 158 5.82 5.96 2.86
C MET A 158 5.22 6.74 4.02
N PHE A 159 5.44 8.05 3.99
CA PHE A 159 4.75 8.94 4.89
C PHE A 159 3.35 9.22 4.38
N ILE A 160 2.39 9.31 5.28
CA ILE A 160 1.00 9.67 4.97
C ILE A 160 0.70 10.97 5.70
N ALA A 161 0.21 12.00 4.98
CA ALA A 161 -0.10 13.30 5.55
C ALA A 161 -1.41 13.24 6.35
N THR A 162 -1.37 12.57 7.50
CA THR A 162 -2.44 12.46 8.48
C THR A 162 -1.97 12.98 9.82
N ARG A 163 -2.90 13.54 10.60
CA ARG A 163 -2.68 13.95 11.99
C ARG A 163 -3.92 13.59 12.77
N ASN A 164 -3.77 12.84 13.85
CA ASN A 164 -4.88 12.28 14.63
C ASN A 164 -5.86 11.47 13.76
N GLY A 165 -5.34 10.75 12.76
CA GLY A 165 -6.14 10.01 11.78
C GLY A 165 -6.85 10.87 10.73
N GLU A 166 -6.77 12.20 10.80
CA GLU A 166 -7.37 13.11 9.84
C GLU A 166 -6.36 13.57 8.79
N ARG A 167 -6.81 13.73 7.54
CA ARG A 167 -5.94 14.22 6.45
C ARG A 167 -5.54 15.68 6.70
N VAL A 168 -4.26 15.99 6.53
CA VAL A 168 -3.73 17.36 6.64
C VAL A 168 -3.11 17.85 5.34
N GLU A 169 -2.82 19.14 5.25
CA GLU A 169 -1.96 19.68 4.18
C GLU A 169 -0.53 19.16 4.39
N PRO A 170 0.09 18.55 3.38
CA PRO A 170 1.42 17.97 3.55
C PRO A 170 2.49 19.07 3.70
N PRO A 171 3.49 18.89 4.60
CA PRO A 171 4.59 19.82 4.75
C PRO A 171 5.54 19.78 3.53
N THR A 172 6.31 20.84 3.33
CA THR A 172 7.46 20.81 2.40
C THR A 172 8.62 20.07 3.07
N ILE A 173 9.50 19.46 2.28
CA ILE A 173 10.78 18.95 2.82
C ILE A 173 11.76 20.10 2.97
N TYR A 174 11.76 21.02 2.01
CA TYR A 174 12.47 22.29 2.08
C TYR A 174 11.82 23.31 1.15
N ASP A 175 11.87 24.58 1.56
CA ASP A 175 11.41 25.70 0.76
C ASP A 175 12.54 26.38 -0.03
N ALA A 176 12.14 27.26 -0.94
CA ALA A 176 13.00 27.93 -1.90
C ALA A 176 14.11 28.81 -1.29
N ASP A 177 13.91 29.26 -0.05
CA ASP A 177 14.90 30.03 0.71
C ASP A 177 15.79 29.15 1.61
N GLY A 178 15.64 27.82 1.52
CA GLY A 178 16.34 26.85 2.36
C GLY A 178 15.89 26.88 3.82
N THR A 179 14.77 27.54 4.13
CA THR A 179 14.16 27.47 5.47
C THR A 179 13.28 26.24 5.57
N VAL A 180 13.36 25.54 6.71
CA VAL A 180 12.46 24.44 7.06
C VAL A 180 11.13 25.05 7.45
N SER A 181 10.04 24.57 6.85
CA SER A 181 8.68 24.98 7.25
C SER A 181 8.35 24.32 8.58
N ASP A 182 8.80 24.93 9.68
CA ASP A 182 8.36 24.57 11.02
C ASP A 182 6.87 24.90 11.12
N GLY A 183 6.04 23.93 10.77
CA GLY A 183 4.60 24.01 10.87
C GLY A 183 4.17 24.02 12.33
N ASP A 184 4.33 25.17 13.01
CA ASP A 184 3.51 25.68 14.12
C ASP A 184 4.25 26.83 14.84
N GLU A 185 3.89 28.09 14.56
CA GLU A 185 4.07 29.14 15.58
C GLU A 185 3.01 30.25 15.49
N HIS A 186 2.00 30.10 16.33
CA HIS A 186 1.09 31.17 16.70
C HIS A 186 1.84 32.25 17.49
N GLY A 187 2.05 33.42 16.88
CA GLY A 187 2.12 34.69 17.63
C GLY A 187 3.34 35.56 17.35
N GLY A 188 3.26 36.37 16.30
CA GLY A 188 4.19 37.48 16.11
C GLY A 188 3.60 38.57 15.23
N SER A 189 2.96 39.58 15.84
CA SER A 189 2.66 40.86 15.18
C SER A 189 3.96 41.61 14.90
N GLY A 190 4.65 41.24 13.82
CA GLY A 190 5.82 41.92 13.30
C GLY A 190 5.53 42.44 11.90
N HIS A 191 5.34 43.77 11.78
CA HIS A 191 5.22 44.46 10.50
C HIS A 191 6.52 44.30 9.68
N GLY A 192 6.56 43.32 8.78
CA GLY A 192 7.63 43.11 7.81
C GLY A 192 7.05 42.79 6.44
N ASN A 193 7.60 43.41 5.39
CA ASN A 193 7.11 43.38 4.02
C ASN A 193 6.81 41.96 3.52
N GLY A 194 5.67 41.82 2.82
CA GLY A 194 5.18 40.56 2.29
C GLY A 194 6.19 39.86 1.37
N HIS A 195 6.84 38.84 1.90
CA HIS A 195 7.34 37.73 1.11
C HIS A 195 6.14 36.81 0.88
N GLY A 196 5.51 36.92 -0.29
CA GLY A 196 4.47 35.97 -0.68
C GLY A 196 5.06 34.56 -0.70
N LYS A 197 4.28 33.56 -0.26
CA LYS A 197 4.61 32.13 -0.39
C LYS A 197 5.18 31.91 -1.81
N PRO A 198 6.40 31.36 -1.96
CA PRO A 198 6.93 31.02 -3.26
C PRO A 198 5.89 30.20 -4.03
N PRO A 199 5.78 30.38 -5.36
CA PRO A 199 4.80 29.65 -6.12
C PRO A 199 5.06 28.15 -6.00
N ALA A 200 4.02 27.32 -6.13
CA ALA A 200 4.10 25.88 -5.96
C ALA A 200 5.08 25.18 -6.92
N ASP A 201 5.38 25.83 -8.05
CA ASP A 201 6.31 25.39 -9.09
C ASP A 201 7.70 26.02 -8.96
N ASP A 202 8.05 26.58 -7.79
CA ASP A 202 9.41 27.05 -7.55
C ASP A 202 10.41 25.88 -7.68
N PRO A 203 11.40 25.97 -8.59
CA PRO A 203 12.35 24.89 -8.84
C PRO A 203 13.34 24.66 -7.70
N THR A 204 13.25 25.40 -6.60
CA THR A 204 14.08 25.23 -5.40
C THR A 204 13.29 24.71 -4.21
N ARG A 205 11.98 24.52 -4.35
CA ARG A 205 11.09 23.94 -3.33
C ARG A 205 10.88 22.46 -3.58
N CYS A 206 10.98 21.65 -2.54
CA CYS A 206 10.72 20.21 -2.62
C CYS A 206 9.51 19.83 -1.76
N ALA A 207 8.46 19.35 -2.43
CA ALA A 207 7.25 18.84 -1.81
C ALA A 207 6.75 17.63 -2.64
N PRO A 208 7.37 16.45 -2.52
CA PRO A 208 7.14 15.33 -3.42
C PRO A 208 5.88 14.50 -3.04
N TRP A 209 4.85 15.19 -2.55
CA TRP A 209 3.60 14.59 -2.12
C TRP A 209 2.64 14.36 -3.28
N HIS A 210 2.08 13.16 -3.33
CA HIS A 210 1.13 12.75 -4.34
C HIS A 210 -0.06 12.02 -3.70
N TYR A 211 -1.11 11.80 -4.47
CA TYR A 211 -2.24 10.96 -4.10
C TYR A 211 -2.49 9.94 -5.21
N HIS A 212 -3.04 8.79 -4.85
CA HIS A 212 -3.57 7.83 -5.80
C HIS A 212 -5.04 8.12 -6.08
N ALA A 213 -5.39 8.23 -7.37
CA ALA A 213 -6.77 8.34 -7.84
C ALA A 213 -7.21 7.12 -8.68
N GLY A 214 -6.27 6.22 -8.99
CA GLY A 214 -6.56 4.92 -9.55
C GLY A 214 -7.32 4.02 -8.60
N ALA A 215 -8.22 3.20 -9.15
CA ALA A 215 -9.01 2.24 -8.39
C ALA A 215 -8.16 1.31 -7.49
N PRO A 216 -6.98 0.79 -7.91
CA PRO A 216 -6.14 -0.04 -7.04
C PRO A 216 -5.73 0.66 -5.74
N GLY A 217 -5.10 1.84 -5.84
CA GLY A 217 -4.65 2.60 -4.66
C GLY A 217 -5.82 3.07 -3.78
N ARG A 218 -6.92 3.53 -4.39
CA ARG A 218 -8.13 3.93 -3.66
C ARG A 218 -8.79 2.75 -2.95
N PHE A 219 -8.85 1.60 -3.61
CA PHE A 219 -9.43 0.39 -3.05
C PHE A 219 -8.58 -0.13 -1.90
N ALA A 220 -7.27 -0.17 -2.07
CA ALA A 220 -6.38 -0.63 -1.04
C ALA A 220 -6.50 0.29 0.20
N TRP A 221 -6.54 1.62 0.04
CA TRP A 221 -6.76 2.55 1.16
C TRP A 221 -8.12 2.33 1.82
N TRP A 222 -9.20 2.24 1.03
CA TRP A 222 -10.53 1.93 1.55
C TRP A 222 -10.54 0.61 2.33
N PHE A 223 -9.91 -0.44 1.80
CA PHE A 223 -9.79 -1.76 2.42
C PHE A 223 -9.07 -1.68 3.76
N TYR A 224 -7.95 -0.95 3.82
CA TYR A 224 -7.24 -0.69 5.08
C TYR A 224 -8.18 -0.10 6.13
N GLN A 225 -8.92 0.96 5.76
CA GLN A 225 -9.88 1.58 6.68
C GLN A 225 -10.99 0.62 7.09
N GLN A 226 -11.46 -0.24 6.18
CA GLN A 226 -12.52 -1.22 6.49
C GLN A 226 -12.06 -2.30 7.47
N VAL A 227 -10.82 -2.73 7.34
CA VAL A 227 -10.34 -3.97 7.95
C VAL A 227 -9.53 -3.71 9.21
N TYR A 228 -8.74 -2.64 9.23
CA TYR A 228 -7.79 -2.39 10.31
C TYR A 228 -8.15 -1.20 11.20
N GLU A 229 -8.90 -0.19 10.71
CA GLU A 229 -9.34 0.94 11.55
C GLU A 229 -10.69 0.70 12.25
N ARG A 230 -11.48 -0.28 11.77
CA ARG A 230 -12.85 -0.51 12.25
C ARG A 230 -13.00 -1.33 13.52
N GLU A 231 -11.93 -1.52 14.29
CA GLU A 231 -12.03 -1.86 15.71
C GLU A 231 -12.68 -0.73 16.56
N TYR A 232 -13.15 0.36 15.94
CA TYR A 232 -14.13 1.29 16.53
C TYR A 232 -15.61 0.98 16.25
N ALA A 233 -15.95 -0.11 15.55
CA ALA A 233 -17.34 -0.53 15.35
C ALA A 233 -17.53 -2.02 15.63
N ASP A 234 -18.18 -2.32 16.77
CA ASP A 234 -18.78 -3.61 17.15
C ASP A 234 -19.91 -4.05 16.18
N GLY A 235 -19.65 -4.07 14.87
CA GLY A 235 -20.69 -4.29 13.86
C GLY A 235 -20.14 -4.85 12.56
N ASP A 236 -20.78 -5.92 12.12
CA ASP A 236 -20.60 -6.58 10.82
C ASP A 236 -20.33 -5.55 9.70
N VAL A 237 -19.19 -5.68 9.01
CA VAL A 237 -18.87 -4.90 7.81
C VAL A 237 -19.87 -5.29 6.71
N THR A 238 -20.98 -4.56 6.66
CA THR A 238 -21.96 -4.62 5.57
C THR A 238 -21.62 -3.55 4.53
N VAL A 239 -22.00 -3.76 3.27
CA VAL A 239 -21.85 -2.78 2.18
C VAL A 239 -22.58 -1.45 2.48
N ASP A 240 -23.41 -1.41 3.54
CA ASP A 240 -24.12 -0.25 4.06
C ASP A 240 -23.36 0.52 5.17
N THR A 241 -22.09 0.20 5.45
CA THR A 241 -21.31 0.90 6.49
C THR A 241 -20.56 2.10 5.93
N ASP A 242 -21.06 3.30 6.25
CA ASP A 242 -20.64 4.71 6.11
C ASP A 242 -19.25 5.16 5.58
N ALA A 243 -18.26 4.29 5.33
CA ALA A 243 -17.03 4.68 4.63
C ALA A 243 -17.28 4.68 3.12
N GLU A 244 -17.70 5.83 2.61
CA GLU A 244 -17.80 6.10 1.17
C GLU A 244 -16.47 5.76 0.49
N PHE A 245 -16.54 5.08 -0.66
CA PHE A 245 -15.35 4.77 -1.44
C PHE A 245 -14.65 6.08 -1.85
N PRO A 246 -13.41 6.34 -1.42
CA PRO A 246 -12.82 7.68 -1.48
C PRO A 246 -12.54 8.08 -2.92
N CYS A 247 -12.58 9.37 -3.27
CA CYS A 247 -12.16 9.82 -4.62
C CYS A 247 -10.65 9.70 -4.86
N ARG A 248 -9.85 9.79 -3.80
CA ARG A 248 -8.39 9.66 -3.78
C ARG A 248 -7.91 9.26 -2.39
N THR A 249 -6.70 8.73 -2.31
CA THR A 249 -5.99 8.50 -1.03
C THR A 249 -5.64 9.84 -0.35
N PRO A 250 -5.22 9.83 0.93
CA PRO A 250 -4.46 10.95 1.50
C PRO A 250 -3.22 11.26 0.66
N CYS A 251 -2.62 12.43 0.92
CA CYS A 251 -1.31 12.76 0.39
C CYS A 251 -0.27 11.82 1.00
N MET A 252 0.62 11.30 0.18
CA MET A 252 1.68 10.38 0.58
C MET A 252 2.99 10.72 -0.12
N MET A 253 4.08 10.29 0.50
CA MET A 253 5.44 10.53 0.02
C MET A 253 6.31 9.32 0.34
N HIS A 254 6.89 8.72 -0.69
CA HIS A 254 7.87 7.64 -0.52
C HIS A 254 9.25 8.22 -0.20
N VAL A 255 10.02 7.49 0.61
CA VAL A 255 11.46 7.70 0.83
C VAL A 255 12.16 6.36 0.76
N TRP A 256 12.90 6.14 -0.32
CA TRP A 256 13.64 4.90 -0.56
C TRP A 256 15.02 4.93 0.10
N ILE A 257 15.42 3.80 0.71
CA ILE A 257 16.79 3.64 1.27
C ILE A 257 17.73 2.87 0.36
N VAL A 258 17.18 2.25 -0.68
CA VAL A 258 17.88 1.62 -1.81
C VAL A 258 17.97 2.61 -2.97
N ASP A 259 18.89 2.36 -3.91
CA ASP A 259 19.03 3.19 -5.10
C ASP A 259 17.77 3.12 -5.97
N HIS A 260 17.36 4.26 -6.53
CA HIS A 260 16.22 4.35 -7.42
C HIS A 260 16.56 5.27 -8.60
N PRO A 261 16.31 4.86 -9.87
CA PRO A 261 16.69 5.67 -11.04
C PRO A 261 15.97 7.03 -11.10
N GLU A 262 14.83 7.15 -10.45
CA GLU A 262 14.05 8.40 -10.32
C GLU A 262 14.32 9.18 -9.02
N GLY A 263 15.29 8.74 -8.21
CA GLY A 263 15.71 9.42 -6.99
C GLY A 263 14.98 8.96 -5.72
N VAL A 264 15.33 9.57 -4.58
CA VAL A 264 14.92 9.14 -3.24
C VAL A 264 13.41 9.18 -3.03
N TYR A 265 12.72 10.14 -3.67
CA TYR A 265 11.28 10.34 -3.57
C TYR A 265 10.49 9.74 -4.74
N ALA A 266 11.07 8.78 -5.46
CA ALA A 266 10.38 8.12 -6.55
C ALA A 266 9.03 7.55 -6.11
N HIS A 267 8.04 7.67 -6.98
CA HIS A 267 6.66 7.27 -6.68
C HIS A 267 6.47 5.76 -6.80
N ASP A 268 7.04 5.15 -7.83
CA ASP A 268 7.00 3.71 -8.06
C ASP A 268 8.06 2.98 -7.21
N GLY A 269 7.91 1.66 -7.11
CA GLY A 269 8.91 0.82 -6.45
C GLY A 269 10.21 0.73 -7.24
N PRO A 270 11.36 0.57 -6.55
CA PRO A 270 12.63 0.38 -7.21
C PRO A 270 12.62 -0.85 -8.13
N PRO A 271 13.23 -0.79 -9.33
CA PRO A 271 13.36 -1.96 -10.18
C PRO A 271 14.08 -3.10 -9.44
N PRO A 272 13.74 -4.38 -9.67
CA PRO A 272 14.28 -5.52 -8.93
C PRO A 272 15.80 -5.51 -8.76
N GLU A 273 16.55 -5.12 -9.78
CA GLU A 273 18.00 -5.06 -9.77
C GLU A 273 18.60 -4.10 -8.72
N TYR A 274 17.83 -3.11 -8.24
CA TYR A 274 18.23 -2.19 -7.18
C TYR A 274 17.79 -2.65 -5.78
N ARG A 275 16.95 -3.69 -5.71
CA ARG A 275 16.39 -4.24 -4.47
C ARG A 275 17.09 -5.51 -4.01
N GLU A 276 17.94 -6.09 -4.86
CA GLU A 276 18.67 -7.31 -4.56
C GLU A 276 19.54 -7.14 -3.30
N ARG A 277 19.09 -7.75 -2.21
CA ARG A 277 19.77 -7.79 -0.91
C ARG A 277 19.74 -9.22 -0.38
N PRO A 278 20.68 -9.57 0.53
CA PRO A 278 20.55 -10.80 1.29
C PRO A 278 19.16 -10.84 1.96
N PRO A 279 18.43 -11.96 1.84
CA PRO A 279 17.14 -12.13 2.51
C PRO A 279 17.22 -11.91 4.03
N ALA A 280 16.06 -11.77 4.67
CA ALA A 280 15.96 -11.87 6.12
C ALA A 280 16.49 -13.23 6.59
N ASP A 281 17.45 -13.23 7.54
CA ASP A 281 18.03 -14.47 8.07
C ASP A 281 17.02 -15.25 8.92
N ASP A 282 16.09 -14.51 9.55
CA ASP A 282 14.99 -15.02 10.37
C ASP A 282 13.75 -14.16 10.03
N PRO A 283 12.62 -14.77 9.63
CA PRO A 283 11.39 -14.02 9.39
C PRO A 283 10.79 -13.40 10.65
N GLY A 284 11.22 -13.81 11.86
CA GLY A 284 10.78 -13.28 13.14
C GLY A 284 9.41 -13.77 13.62
N PHE A 285 8.81 -14.75 12.92
CA PHE A 285 7.58 -15.43 13.32
C PHE A 285 7.59 -16.87 12.82
N GLU A 286 6.69 -17.71 13.36
CA GLU A 286 6.59 -19.11 12.96
C GLU A 286 6.01 -19.24 11.53
N THR A 287 6.82 -19.70 10.58
CA THR A 287 6.40 -19.99 9.20
C THR A 287 7.26 -21.09 8.59
N ASP A 288 6.69 -21.83 7.63
CA ASP A 288 7.40 -22.85 6.84
C ASP A 288 8.03 -22.25 5.56
N ALA A 289 7.77 -20.97 5.26
CA ALA A 289 8.28 -20.26 4.09
C ALA A 289 9.67 -19.65 4.34
N GLU A 290 10.49 -19.57 3.30
CA GLU A 290 11.88 -19.09 3.39
C GLU A 290 12.07 -17.77 2.62
N PRO A 291 12.47 -16.67 3.30
CA PRO A 291 12.85 -15.43 2.62
C PRO A 291 13.93 -15.70 1.57
N GLY A 292 13.73 -15.24 0.34
CA GLY A 292 14.63 -15.55 -0.76
C GLY A 292 14.24 -16.78 -1.60
N GLU A 293 13.32 -17.61 -1.14
CA GLU A 293 12.78 -18.73 -1.93
C GLU A 293 11.27 -18.58 -2.16
N ASP A 294 10.54 -18.11 -1.13
CA ASP A 294 9.12 -17.87 -1.16
C ASP A 294 8.80 -16.36 -1.11
N ASP A 295 7.87 -15.93 -1.96
CA ASP A 295 7.40 -14.55 -1.95
C ASP A 295 6.47 -14.30 -0.75
N LEU A 296 6.63 -13.14 -0.13
CA LEU A 296 5.77 -12.63 0.91
C LEU A 296 4.34 -12.46 0.40
N GLY A 297 3.39 -13.00 1.15
CA GLY A 297 1.96 -12.94 0.84
C GLY A 297 1.10 -13.40 2.01
N TRP A 298 -0.22 -13.30 1.86
CA TRP A 298 -1.18 -13.62 2.94
C TRP A 298 -1.07 -15.05 3.49
N ASP A 299 -0.55 -15.99 2.70
CA ASP A 299 -0.48 -17.42 3.07
C ASP A 299 0.77 -17.76 3.90
N VAL A 300 1.76 -16.87 3.95
CA VAL A 300 2.98 -17.06 4.76
C VAL A 300 2.94 -16.30 6.08
N LEU A 301 2.05 -15.31 6.20
CA LEU A 301 1.93 -14.45 7.38
C LEU A 301 1.22 -15.14 8.56
N PRO A 302 1.52 -14.74 9.81
CA PRO A 302 0.83 -15.27 10.97
C PRO A 302 -0.65 -14.85 10.97
N GLU A 303 -1.51 -15.72 11.51
CA GLU A 303 -2.97 -15.53 11.47
C GLU A 303 -3.41 -14.19 12.09
N GLU A 304 -2.69 -13.68 13.10
CA GLU A 304 -2.99 -12.41 13.79
C GLU A 304 -2.84 -11.14 12.95
N VAL A 305 -2.08 -11.17 11.85
CA VAL A 305 -1.94 -10.02 10.93
C VAL A 305 -2.68 -10.24 9.62
N VAL A 306 -3.18 -11.44 9.38
CA VAL A 306 -4.04 -11.75 8.23
C VAL A 306 -5.48 -11.35 8.57
N PRO A 307 -6.13 -10.52 7.75
CA PRO A 307 -7.49 -10.12 8.02
C PRO A 307 -8.49 -11.25 7.73
N ASP A 308 -9.55 -11.31 8.54
CA ASP A 308 -10.66 -12.27 8.37
C ASP A 308 -11.28 -12.23 6.97
N ARG A 309 -11.31 -11.03 6.36
CA ARG A 309 -11.76 -10.81 4.99
C ARG A 309 -10.60 -10.30 4.15
N ARG A 310 -10.08 -11.18 3.30
CA ARG A 310 -9.09 -10.83 2.29
C ARG A 310 -9.75 -10.08 1.12
N PRO A 311 -8.98 -9.32 0.33
CA PRO A 311 -9.58 -8.46 -0.68
C PRO A 311 -10.38 -9.17 -1.78
N ASP A 312 -10.03 -10.42 -2.11
CA ASP A 312 -10.77 -11.28 -3.04
C ASP A 312 -12.21 -11.55 -2.58
N SER A 313 -12.46 -11.55 -1.27
CA SER A 313 -13.82 -11.67 -0.72
C SER A 313 -14.72 -10.48 -1.08
N PHE A 314 -14.13 -9.30 -1.30
CA PHE A 314 -14.86 -8.09 -1.70
C PHE A 314 -15.10 -8.04 -3.21
N ALA A 315 -14.24 -8.69 -4.02
CA ALA A 315 -14.45 -8.84 -5.46
C ALA A 315 -15.71 -9.68 -5.79
N HIS A 316 -16.13 -10.55 -4.85
CA HIS A 316 -17.34 -11.36 -4.96
C HIS A 316 -18.64 -10.66 -4.52
N LEU A 317 -18.59 -9.40 -4.06
CA LEU A 317 -19.80 -8.61 -3.74
C LEU A 317 -20.54 -8.09 -5.00
N SER A 318 -20.17 -8.57 -6.19
CA SER A 318 -21.05 -8.56 -7.35
C SER A 318 -22.21 -9.54 -7.11
N PRO A 319 -23.50 -9.14 -7.17
CA PRO A 319 -24.60 -10.05 -6.95
C PRO A 319 -24.74 -10.98 -8.16
N LEU A 320 -24.02 -12.10 -8.14
CA LEU A 320 -24.31 -13.25 -8.98
C LEU A 320 -24.27 -14.52 -8.14
N SER A 321 -25.37 -15.26 -8.24
CA SER A 321 -25.56 -16.65 -7.80
C SER A 321 -26.06 -16.85 -6.37
N ASN A 322 -27.38 -16.77 -6.18
CA ASN A 322 -28.18 -17.95 -5.80
C ASN A 322 -29.67 -17.59 -5.64
N ARG A 323 -30.49 -17.87 -6.66
CA ARG A 323 -31.83 -18.47 -6.48
C ARG A 323 -32.10 -19.41 -7.64
N ARG A 324 -32.25 -20.70 -7.29
CA ARG A 324 -32.88 -21.72 -8.13
C ARG A 324 -34.36 -21.42 -8.31
#